data_AF-A0A9E3AA21-F1
#
_entry.id   AF-A0A9E3AA21-F1
#
_cell.length_a   1.000
_cell.length_b   1.000
_cell.length_c   1.000
_cell.angle_alpha   90.00
_cell.angle_beta   90.00
_cell.angle_gamma   90.00
#
_symmetry.space_group_name_H-M   'P 1'
#
loop_
_entity.id
_entity.type
_entity.pdbx_description
1 polymer ?
#
loop_
_entity_poly.entity_id
_entity_poly.type
_entity_poly.pdbx_seq_one_letter_code
_entity_poly.pdbx_strand_id
1 'polypeptide(L)'
;MRKRPAISPQAVADYWQLFVNRRAYTLQSKHPHTQTGRHYYFRPNDRRTGMPRELNEGTIRRHLRGEITIGLYAMNPENQCCKWAAIDADYKNAIHDLLKLRYRLSQDGVQAALEKSRRGGHLWIFLEKPLPAKHCRTYIHNLAFSAAVPLKESAGTEGIEIFPKHDRVELGRFGSAMRGPLGIHRAGGRRFWFYGADHTVAAQVAYLAGLRKLKQQELRTLIAGQPGTKTHNSRTGITMFASGFRTIQGKAVFRILEHIGPVRKVGRNYITRCPSCAKAGHDRSGDNLAILIADPRFYCCWAGCNKEAIRSALGYPIPRPEGRFPEIF
;
A
#
# COMPACT_ATOMS: atom_id res chain seq x y z
N MET A 1 -16.97 24.24 -16.26
CA MET A 1 -16.35 23.78 -14.98
C MET A 1 -17.39 23.02 -14.17
N ARG A 2 -17.17 21.74 -13.80
CA ARG A 2 -18.08 21.07 -12.86
C ARG A 2 -17.98 21.75 -11.49
N LYS A 3 -19.12 22.22 -10.94
CA LYS A 3 -19.21 22.84 -9.62
C LYS A 3 -18.70 21.85 -8.58
N ARG A 4 -17.74 22.26 -7.73
CA ARG A 4 -17.21 21.39 -6.66
C ARG A 4 -18.33 21.10 -5.66
N PRO A 5 -18.39 19.87 -5.10
CA PRO A 5 -19.43 19.55 -4.13
C PRO A 5 -19.25 20.38 -2.87
N ALA A 6 -20.36 20.90 -2.33
CA ALA A 6 -20.38 21.41 -0.96
C ALA A 6 -20.14 20.23 -0.01
N ILE A 7 -19.21 20.39 0.93
CA ILE A 7 -18.88 19.37 1.93
C ILE A 7 -19.27 19.93 3.29
N SER A 8 -20.26 19.31 3.93
CA SER A 8 -20.74 19.72 5.26
C SER A 8 -19.69 19.45 6.35
N PRO A 9 -19.72 20.16 7.49
CA PRO A 9 -18.91 19.82 8.65
C PRO A 9 -19.14 18.38 9.13
N GLN A 10 -20.40 17.91 9.16
CA GLN A 10 -20.73 16.54 9.55
C GLN A 10 -20.03 15.49 8.68
N ALA A 11 -20.03 15.66 7.35
CA ALA A 11 -19.35 14.73 6.46
C ALA A 11 -17.83 14.67 6.71
N VAL A 12 -17.21 15.77 7.16
CA VAL A 12 -15.80 15.79 7.54
C VAL A 12 -15.58 15.05 8.87
N ALA A 13 -16.45 15.28 9.85
CA ALA A 13 -16.40 14.60 11.15
C ALA A 13 -16.60 13.09 11.00
N ASP A 14 -17.60 12.65 10.23
CA ASP A 14 -17.86 11.23 9.99
C ASP A 14 -16.70 10.58 9.24
N TYR A 15 -16.14 11.23 8.21
CA TYR A 15 -14.95 10.74 7.52
C TYR A 15 -13.75 10.62 8.48
N TRP A 16 -13.56 11.61 9.36
CA TRP A 16 -12.54 11.56 10.41
C TRP A 16 -12.72 10.33 11.29
N GLN A 17 -13.93 10.13 11.81
CA GLN A 17 -14.27 9.00 12.69
C GLN A 17 -14.11 7.64 12.01
N LEU A 18 -14.38 7.55 10.71
CA LEU A 18 -14.27 6.29 9.96
C LEU A 18 -12.82 5.93 9.62
N PHE A 19 -12.01 6.91 9.17
CA PHE A 19 -10.75 6.60 8.49
C PHE A 19 -9.48 7.08 9.21
N VAL A 20 -9.57 8.02 10.14
CA VAL A 20 -8.38 8.62 10.76
C VAL A 20 -8.01 7.88 12.04
N ASN A 21 -6.91 7.11 11.99
CA ASN A 21 -6.32 6.46 13.17
C ASN A 21 -5.21 7.30 13.83
N ARG A 22 -4.54 8.13 13.03
CA ARG A 22 -3.48 9.05 13.46
C ARG A 22 -3.35 10.20 12.48
N ARG A 23 -2.65 11.26 12.88
CA ARG A 23 -2.57 12.51 12.10
C ARG A 23 -1.50 12.51 11.01
N ALA A 24 -0.63 11.49 10.97
CA ALA A 24 0.26 11.30 9.83
C ALA A 24 -0.56 10.95 8.57
N TYR A 25 -0.19 11.53 7.42
CA TYR A 25 -0.83 11.26 6.13
C TYR A 25 0.15 11.51 4.97
N THR A 26 -0.24 11.12 3.75
CA THR A 26 0.49 11.46 2.53
C THR A 26 -0.38 12.31 1.60
N LEU A 27 0.25 13.11 0.74
CA LEU A 27 -0.37 13.79 -0.39
C LEU A 27 0.04 13.13 -1.68
N GLN A 28 -0.90 12.98 -2.60
CA GLN A 28 -0.60 12.64 -3.98
C GLN A 28 -0.22 13.91 -4.75
N SER A 29 0.85 13.82 -5.55
CA SER A 29 1.31 14.87 -6.45
C SER A 29 0.20 15.33 -7.41
N LYS A 30 0.12 16.65 -7.62
CA LYS A 30 -0.87 17.28 -8.51
C LYS A 30 -0.61 16.93 -9.97
N HIS A 31 0.66 16.94 -10.36
CA HIS A 31 1.11 16.65 -11.72
C HIS A 31 1.72 15.24 -11.74
N PRO A 32 1.49 14.47 -12.82
CA PRO A 32 2.17 13.20 -13.00
C PRO A 32 3.67 13.45 -13.20
N HIS A 33 4.49 12.51 -12.78
CA HIS A 33 5.92 12.53 -13.07
C HIS A 33 6.16 12.42 -14.58
N THR A 34 7.03 13.28 -15.10
CA THR A 34 7.23 13.48 -16.56
C THR A 34 7.61 12.20 -17.29
N GLN A 35 8.42 11.34 -16.69
CA GLN A 35 8.90 10.12 -17.34
C GLN A 35 7.97 8.91 -17.17
N THR A 36 7.29 8.79 -16.02
CA THR A 36 6.55 7.56 -15.69
C THR A 36 5.04 7.74 -15.82
N GLY A 37 4.56 8.98 -15.99
CA GLY A 37 3.14 9.34 -15.92
C GLY A 37 2.51 9.12 -14.55
N ARG A 38 3.28 8.70 -13.53
CA ARG A 38 2.75 8.31 -12.22
C ARG A 38 2.59 9.51 -11.30
N HIS A 39 1.50 9.49 -10.55
CA HIS A 39 1.29 10.42 -9.44
C HIS A 39 1.82 9.81 -8.14
N TYR A 40 3.00 10.26 -7.70
CA TYR A 40 3.62 9.79 -6.46
C TYR A 40 2.98 10.39 -5.21
N TYR A 41 3.02 9.62 -4.13
CA TYR A 41 2.66 10.07 -2.79
C TYR A 41 3.89 10.55 -2.04
N PHE A 42 3.77 11.66 -1.33
CA PHE A 42 4.81 12.24 -0.49
C PHE A 42 4.23 12.69 0.85
N ARG A 43 5.07 12.90 1.85
CA ARG A 43 4.64 13.45 3.14
C ARG A 43 4.69 14.97 3.07
N PRO A 44 3.60 15.66 3.40
CA PRO A 44 3.62 17.12 3.41
C PRO A 44 4.40 17.62 4.60
N ASN A 45 5.33 18.54 4.35
CA ASN A 45 6.02 19.30 5.38
C ASN A 45 5.63 20.78 5.26
N ASP A 46 5.71 21.50 6.37
CA ASP A 46 5.65 22.95 6.39
C ASP A 46 6.90 23.51 5.70
N ARG A 47 6.73 24.45 4.77
CA ARG A 47 7.85 24.97 3.98
C ARG A 47 8.76 25.90 4.78
N ARG A 48 8.24 26.55 5.82
CA ARG A 48 8.98 27.48 6.65
C ARG A 48 9.75 26.74 7.74
N THR A 49 9.11 25.77 8.40
CA THR A 49 9.72 25.07 9.53
C THR A 49 10.33 23.72 9.15
N GLY A 50 10.03 23.18 7.96
CA GLY A 50 10.44 21.83 7.54
C GLY A 50 9.72 20.71 8.28
N MET A 51 8.87 21.04 9.26
CA MET A 51 8.22 20.07 10.13
C MET A 51 7.08 19.34 9.40
N PRO A 52 6.82 18.05 9.71
CA PRO A 52 5.70 17.32 9.14
C PRO A 52 4.37 18.03 9.40
N ARG A 53 3.54 18.15 8.37
CA ARG A 53 2.17 18.65 8.54
C ARG A 53 1.26 17.55 9.04
N GLU A 54 0.47 17.89 10.03
CA GLU A 54 -0.55 16.99 10.57
C GLU A 54 -1.85 17.07 9.76
N LEU A 55 -2.54 15.93 9.68
CA LEU A 55 -3.88 15.85 9.13
C LEU A 55 -4.84 16.67 10.03
N ASN A 56 -5.71 17.44 9.39
CA ASN A 56 -6.75 18.23 10.04
C ASN A 56 -8.03 18.23 9.19
N GLU A 57 -9.13 18.73 9.75
CA GLU A 57 -10.44 18.80 9.07
C GLU A 57 -10.39 19.57 7.75
N GLY A 58 -9.62 20.67 7.68
CA GLY A 58 -9.42 21.42 6.45
C GLY A 58 -8.79 20.57 5.34
N THR A 59 -7.87 19.69 5.69
CA THR A 59 -7.23 18.75 4.75
C THR A 59 -8.24 17.72 4.25
N ILE A 60 -9.06 17.15 5.13
CA ILE A 60 -10.13 16.21 4.74
C ILE A 60 -11.17 16.90 3.86
N ARG A 61 -11.60 18.12 4.21
CA ARG A 61 -12.54 18.90 3.40
C ARG A 61 -12.03 19.10 1.97
N ARG A 62 -10.75 19.47 1.83
CA ARG A 62 -10.10 19.63 0.51
C ARG A 62 -9.99 18.31 -0.24
N HIS A 63 -9.75 17.20 0.47
CA HIS A 63 -9.75 15.86 -0.12
C HIS A 63 -11.13 15.48 -0.68
N LEU A 64 -12.17 15.65 0.14
CA LEU A 64 -13.56 15.36 -0.23
C LEU A 64 -14.08 16.27 -1.35
N ARG A 65 -13.59 17.51 -1.44
CA ARG A 65 -13.86 18.41 -2.59
C ARG A 65 -13.10 18.01 -3.86
N GLY A 66 -12.15 17.09 -3.78
CA GLY A 66 -11.31 16.66 -4.91
C GLY A 66 -10.12 17.59 -5.20
N GLU A 67 -9.81 18.52 -4.31
CA GLU A 67 -8.74 19.51 -4.49
C GLU A 67 -7.36 18.90 -4.26
N ILE A 68 -7.28 17.96 -3.32
CA ILE A 68 -6.10 17.17 -2.99
C ILE A 68 -6.48 15.69 -2.88
N THR A 69 -5.51 14.81 -2.95
CA THR A 69 -5.72 13.37 -2.73
C THR A 69 -4.79 12.94 -1.61
N ILE A 70 -5.36 12.43 -0.52
CA ILE A 70 -4.59 12.02 0.65
C ILE A 70 -4.42 10.51 0.67
N GLY A 71 -3.33 10.04 1.28
CA GLY A 71 -3.20 8.66 1.75
C GLY A 71 -3.27 8.61 3.26
N LEU A 72 -4.00 7.63 3.79
CA LEU A 72 -4.24 7.41 5.20
C LEU A 72 -3.56 6.14 5.67
N TYR A 73 -3.15 6.13 6.93
CA TYR A 73 -2.53 4.97 7.56
C TYR A 73 -3.55 4.24 8.41
N ALA A 74 -3.73 2.95 8.14
CA ALA A 74 -4.61 2.09 8.93
C ALA A 74 -4.13 2.01 10.38
N MET A 75 -2.81 1.88 10.62
CA MET A 75 -2.20 1.63 11.93
C MET A 75 -1.70 2.89 12.65
N ASN A 76 -1.76 2.85 13.98
CA ASN A 76 -1.03 3.74 14.87
C ASN A 76 0.16 2.98 15.52
N PRO A 77 1.43 3.41 15.31
CA PRO A 77 2.61 2.81 15.94
C PRO A 77 2.64 2.91 17.47
N GLU A 78 1.90 3.82 18.08
CA GLU A 78 1.90 3.97 19.55
C GLU A 78 1.22 2.78 20.23
N ASN A 79 0.18 2.22 19.61
CA ASN A 79 -0.63 1.14 20.20
C ASN A 79 -0.68 -0.12 19.32
N GLN A 80 -0.08 -0.11 18.12
CA GLN A 80 -0.09 -1.20 17.15
C GLN A 80 -1.51 -1.63 16.70
N CYS A 81 -2.50 -0.76 16.91
CA CYS A 81 -3.89 -0.99 16.49
C CYS A 81 -4.17 -0.31 15.15
N CYS A 82 -5.12 -0.87 14.40
CA CYS A 82 -5.67 -0.27 13.20
C CYS A 82 -7.12 0.16 13.39
N LYS A 83 -7.55 1.22 12.69
CA LYS A 83 -8.92 1.75 12.76
C LYS A 83 -9.89 1.04 11.82
N TRP A 84 -9.35 0.48 10.76
CA TRP A 84 -10.05 -0.24 9.70
C TRP A 84 -9.09 -1.26 9.10
N ALA A 85 -9.66 -2.27 8.46
CA ALA A 85 -8.92 -3.17 7.60
C ALA A 85 -9.46 -3.07 6.17
N ALA A 86 -8.61 -3.30 5.18
CA ALA A 86 -8.99 -3.24 3.78
C ALA A 86 -8.32 -4.34 2.96
N ILE A 87 -9.05 -4.82 1.95
CA ILE A 87 -8.58 -5.79 0.97
C ILE A 87 -8.55 -5.07 -0.38
N ASP A 88 -7.37 -4.89 -0.95
CA ASP A 88 -7.14 -4.23 -2.23
C ASP A 88 -6.89 -5.26 -3.33
N ALA A 89 -7.70 -5.24 -4.38
CA ALA A 89 -7.56 -6.14 -5.52
C ALA A 89 -7.44 -5.33 -6.83
N ASP A 90 -6.25 -5.38 -7.45
CA ASP A 90 -5.91 -4.72 -8.72
C ASP A 90 -5.37 -5.74 -9.74
N TYR A 91 -6.25 -6.63 -10.21
CA TYR A 91 -5.92 -7.68 -11.19
C TYR A 91 -7.17 -8.16 -11.97
N LYS A 92 -6.96 -8.99 -13.00
CA LYS A 92 -8.05 -9.55 -13.82
C LYS A 92 -8.95 -10.42 -12.93
N ASN A 93 -10.27 -10.25 -12.98
CA ASN A 93 -11.25 -10.92 -12.11
C ASN A 93 -11.30 -10.47 -10.63
N ALA A 94 -10.61 -9.38 -10.26
CA ALA A 94 -10.61 -8.86 -8.89
C ALA A 94 -12.02 -8.72 -8.27
N ILE A 95 -13.02 -8.27 -9.04
CA ILE A 95 -14.39 -8.11 -8.52
C ILE A 95 -15.00 -9.44 -8.08
N HIS A 96 -14.78 -10.52 -8.82
CA HIS A 96 -15.29 -11.85 -8.46
C HIS A 96 -14.74 -12.29 -7.10
N ASP A 97 -13.42 -12.16 -6.91
CA ASP A 97 -12.77 -12.55 -5.66
C ASP A 97 -13.19 -11.64 -4.49
N LEU A 98 -13.35 -10.34 -4.72
CA LEU A 98 -13.91 -9.45 -3.71
C LEU A 98 -15.36 -9.82 -3.36
N LEU A 99 -16.19 -10.24 -4.31
CA LEU A 99 -17.55 -10.71 -3.98
C LEU A 99 -17.53 -12.02 -3.18
N LYS A 100 -16.63 -12.95 -3.51
CA LYS A 100 -16.42 -14.19 -2.75
C LYS A 100 -16.00 -13.91 -1.30
N LEU A 101 -15.04 -13.00 -1.11
CA LEU A 101 -14.59 -12.58 0.22
C LEU A 101 -15.70 -11.86 0.98
N ARG A 102 -16.45 -10.97 0.33
CA ARG A 102 -17.60 -10.27 0.94
C ARG A 102 -18.68 -11.25 1.39
N TYR A 103 -18.96 -12.27 0.58
CA TYR A 103 -19.88 -13.34 0.97
C TYR A 103 -19.37 -14.05 2.22
N ARG A 104 -18.10 -14.47 2.26
CA ARG A 104 -17.55 -15.13 3.44
C ARG A 104 -17.55 -14.23 4.69
N LEU A 105 -17.22 -12.95 4.56
CA LEU A 105 -17.35 -11.96 5.64
C LEU A 105 -18.78 -11.93 6.18
N SER A 106 -19.79 -11.94 5.30
CA SER A 106 -21.20 -11.94 5.74
C SER A 106 -21.61 -13.20 6.51
N GLN A 107 -21.05 -14.37 6.18
CA GLN A 107 -21.27 -15.62 6.93
C GLN A 107 -20.67 -15.53 8.35
N ASP A 108 -19.59 -14.78 8.51
CA ASP A 108 -18.98 -14.48 9.81
C ASP A 108 -19.69 -13.32 10.54
N GLY A 109 -20.78 -12.78 9.97
CA GLY A 109 -21.48 -11.60 10.47
C GLY A 109 -20.73 -10.28 10.28
N VAL A 110 -19.61 -10.27 9.55
CA VAL A 110 -18.78 -9.09 9.30
C VAL A 110 -19.28 -8.33 8.08
N GLN A 111 -19.61 -7.05 8.27
CA GLN A 111 -20.03 -6.18 7.17
C GLN A 111 -18.82 -5.51 6.51
N ALA A 112 -18.79 -5.55 5.17
CA ALA A 112 -17.75 -4.92 4.36
C ALA A 112 -18.35 -4.03 3.26
N ALA A 113 -17.73 -2.87 3.05
CA ALA A 113 -18.09 -1.93 1.99
C ALA A 113 -17.20 -2.13 0.77
N LEU A 114 -17.78 -2.30 -0.42
CA LEU A 114 -17.03 -2.42 -1.66
C LEU A 114 -16.86 -1.05 -2.31
N GLU A 115 -15.63 -0.55 -2.39
CA GLU A 115 -15.24 0.63 -3.17
C GLU A 115 -14.80 0.19 -4.57
N LYS A 116 -15.30 0.84 -5.62
CA LYS A 116 -14.78 0.64 -6.98
C LYS A 116 -13.33 1.13 -7.09
N SER A 117 -12.52 0.53 -7.96
CA SER A 117 -11.21 1.07 -8.32
C SER A 117 -11.05 1.12 -9.85
N ARG A 118 -9.85 1.46 -10.34
CA ARG A 118 -9.60 1.55 -11.78
C ARG A 118 -9.69 0.19 -12.47
N ARG A 119 -9.17 -0.86 -11.83
CA ARG A 119 -9.03 -2.22 -12.39
C ARG A 119 -9.70 -3.31 -11.55
N GLY A 120 -10.19 -2.96 -10.36
CA GLY A 120 -10.87 -3.87 -9.46
C GLY A 120 -11.64 -3.09 -8.40
N GLY A 121 -11.30 -3.30 -7.13
CA GLY A 121 -11.96 -2.63 -6.02
C GLY A 121 -11.23 -2.81 -4.69
N HIS A 122 -11.81 -2.22 -3.65
CA HIS A 122 -11.36 -2.41 -2.27
C HIS A 122 -12.53 -2.85 -1.40
N LEU A 123 -12.37 -3.87 -0.57
CA LEU A 123 -13.30 -4.14 0.53
C LEU A 123 -12.80 -3.46 1.79
N TRP A 124 -13.68 -2.72 2.45
CA TRP A 124 -13.39 -2.00 3.69
C TRP A 124 -14.18 -2.59 4.84
N ILE A 125 -13.50 -2.90 5.94
CA ILE A 125 -14.07 -3.40 7.19
C ILE A 125 -13.78 -2.36 8.27
N PHE A 126 -14.84 -1.80 8.85
CA PHE A 126 -14.74 -0.79 9.91
C PHE A 126 -14.80 -1.45 11.29
N LEU A 127 -14.00 -0.93 12.21
CA LEU A 127 -13.85 -1.47 13.56
C LEU A 127 -14.47 -0.52 14.57
N GLU A 128 -15.12 -1.06 15.60
CA GLU A 128 -15.83 -0.26 16.61
C GLU A 128 -14.86 0.66 17.35
N LYS A 129 -13.70 0.12 17.69
CA LYS A 129 -12.53 0.81 18.24
C LYS A 129 -11.28 0.35 17.49
N PRO A 130 -10.15 1.06 17.55
CA PRO A 130 -8.91 0.54 16.99
C PRO A 130 -8.56 -0.83 17.59
N LEU A 131 -8.42 -1.85 16.75
CA LEU A 131 -8.10 -3.23 17.18
C LEU A 131 -6.69 -3.62 16.77
N PRO A 132 -6.04 -4.61 17.43
CA PRO A 132 -4.68 -5.04 17.09
C PRO A 132 -4.54 -5.38 15.61
N ALA A 133 -3.58 -4.74 14.93
CA ALA A 133 -3.36 -4.90 13.50
C ALA A 133 -3.09 -6.36 13.11
N LYS A 134 -2.30 -7.05 13.94
CA LYS A 134 -2.00 -8.49 13.78
C LYS A 134 -3.28 -9.32 13.71
N HIS A 135 -4.24 -9.11 14.61
CA HIS A 135 -5.48 -9.89 14.63
C HIS A 135 -6.33 -9.64 13.38
N CYS A 136 -6.44 -8.38 12.95
CA CYS A 136 -7.17 -8.03 11.72
C CYS A 136 -6.53 -8.70 10.49
N ARG A 137 -5.19 -8.71 10.43
CA ARG A 137 -4.44 -9.39 9.35
C ARG A 137 -4.65 -10.89 9.39
N THR A 138 -4.50 -11.53 10.55
CA THR A 138 -4.73 -12.97 10.72
C THR A 138 -6.11 -13.36 10.22
N TYR A 139 -7.15 -12.65 10.64
CA TYR A 139 -8.51 -12.90 10.19
C TYR A 139 -8.65 -12.84 8.66
N ILE A 140 -8.15 -11.78 8.03
CA ILE A 140 -8.27 -11.61 6.58
C ILE A 140 -7.42 -12.62 5.80
N HIS A 141 -6.22 -12.97 6.29
CA HIS A 141 -5.39 -14.02 5.69
C HIS A 141 -6.12 -15.37 5.71
N ASN A 142 -6.71 -15.71 6.85
CA ASN A 142 -7.47 -16.93 7.04
C ASN A 142 -8.73 -16.97 6.16
N LEU A 143 -9.44 -15.84 6.07
CA LEU A 143 -10.57 -15.65 5.17
C LEU A 143 -10.16 -15.91 3.71
N ALA A 144 -9.08 -15.27 3.24
CA ALA A 144 -8.57 -15.41 1.88
C ALA A 144 -8.15 -16.85 1.56
N PHE A 145 -7.45 -17.50 2.50
CA PHE A 145 -7.07 -18.91 2.39
C PHE A 145 -8.30 -19.81 2.28
N SER A 146 -9.28 -19.67 3.18
CA SER A 146 -10.52 -20.47 3.16
C SER A 146 -11.35 -20.25 1.89
N ALA A 147 -11.29 -19.05 1.32
CA ALA A 147 -11.95 -18.70 0.08
C ALA A 147 -11.11 -19.04 -1.17
N ALA A 148 -9.93 -19.65 -1.03
CA ALA A 148 -9.00 -19.90 -2.14
C ALA A 148 -8.73 -18.66 -3.01
N VAL A 149 -8.60 -17.49 -2.37
CA VAL A 149 -8.27 -16.23 -3.05
C VAL A 149 -6.77 -15.95 -2.87
N PRO A 150 -6.01 -15.76 -3.97
CA PRO A 150 -4.57 -15.60 -3.90
C PRO A 150 -4.18 -14.27 -3.26
N LEU A 151 -3.15 -14.32 -2.42
CA LEU A 151 -2.49 -13.14 -1.88
C LEU A 151 -1.38 -12.70 -2.83
N LYS A 152 -1.14 -11.40 -2.91
CA LYS A 152 -0.03 -10.87 -3.70
C LYS A 152 1.29 -11.07 -2.98
N GLU A 153 2.05 -12.09 -3.38
CA GLU A 153 3.32 -12.44 -2.74
C GLU A 153 4.50 -11.62 -3.25
N SER A 154 4.47 -11.17 -4.50
CA SER A 154 5.58 -10.41 -5.09
C SER A 154 5.13 -9.45 -6.20
N ALA A 155 6.07 -8.63 -6.67
CA ALA A 155 5.81 -7.74 -7.79
C ALA A 155 5.60 -8.57 -9.07
N GLY A 156 4.40 -8.49 -9.65
CA GLY A 156 4.05 -9.20 -10.89
C GLY A 156 3.10 -10.37 -10.70
N THR A 157 2.84 -10.82 -9.47
CA THR A 157 1.79 -11.82 -9.20
C THR A 157 0.43 -11.13 -9.07
N GLU A 158 -0.61 -11.75 -9.62
CA GLU A 158 -1.99 -11.36 -9.35
C GLU A 158 -2.41 -11.84 -7.96
N GLY A 159 -3.28 -11.08 -7.30
CA GLY A 159 -3.73 -11.38 -5.95
C GLY A 159 -4.06 -10.14 -5.15
N ILE A 160 -4.70 -10.37 -4.01
CA ILE A 160 -5.14 -9.31 -3.10
C ILE A 160 -3.99 -8.81 -2.22
N GLU A 161 -4.02 -7.53 -1.87
CA GLU A 161 -3.16 -6.91 -0.86
C GLU A 161 -4.01 -6.58 0.39
N ILE A 162 -3.49 -6.93 1.58
CA ILE A 162 -4.20 -6.72 2.85
C ILE A 162 -3.63 -5.50 3.56
N PHE A 163 -4.53 -4.64 4.04
CA PHE A 163 -4.22 -3.51 4.90
C PHE A 163 -4.91 -3.68 6.27
N PRO A 164 -4.19 -3.48 7.38
CA PRO A 164 -2.79 -3.05 7.45
C PRO A 164 -1.81 -4.08 6.88
N LYS A 165 -0.70 -3.61 6.30
CA LYS A 165 0.33 -4.47 5.65
C LYS A 165 1.32 -5.11 6.63
N HIS A 166 1.36 -4.62 7.86
CA HIS A 166 2.35 -5.03 8.85
C HIS A 166 1.64 -5.45 10.12
N ASP A 167 2.17 -6.44 10.82
CA ASP A 167 1.71 -6.81 12.16
C ASP A 167 2.12 -5.76 13.19
N ARG A 168 3.27 -5.10 12.95
CA ARG A 168 3.83 -4.04 13.77
C ARG A 168 4.48 -2.95 12.93
N VAL A 169 4.48 -1.72 13.44
CA VAL A 169 5.20 -0.57 12.89
C VAL A 169 5.99 0.07 14.03
N GLU A 170 7.31 0.16 13.92
CA GLU A 170 8.14 0.78 14.97
C GLU A 170 7.79 2.26 15.17
N LEU A 171 8.04 2.79 16.36
CA LEU A 171 7.89 4.22 16.65
C LEU A 171 8.75 5.06 15.69
N GLY A 172 8.22 6.22 15.27
CA GLY A 172 8.84 7.05 14.23
C GLY A 172 8.73 6.51 12.81
N ARG A 173 8.24 5.28 12.61
CA ARG A 173 7.98 4.72 11.28
C ARG A 173 6.53 4.97 10.85
N PHE A 174 6.36 5.10 9.55
CA PHE A 174 5.06 5.38 8.97
C PHE A 174 4.34 4.11 8.49
N GLY A 175 5.03 3.03 8.14
CA GLY A 175 4.38 1.87 7.53
C GLY A 175 3.72 2.21 6.18
N SER A 176 2.66 1.49 5.81
CA SER A 176 1.98 1.62 4.51
C SER A 176 0.70 2.44 4.61
N ALA A 177 0.57 3.45 3.75
CA ALA A 177 -0.67 4.19 3.55
C ALA A 177 -1.48 3.58 2.40
N MET A 178 -2.80 3.73 2.48
CA MET A 178 -3.74 3.51 1.37
C MET A 178 -4.34 4.86 0.96
N ARG A 179 -4.71 5.03 -0.31
CA ARG A 179 -5.45 6.22 -0.75
C ARG A 179 -6.72 6.38 0.08
N GLY A 180 -6.97 7.59 0.59
CA GLY A 180 -8.25 7.94 1.21
C GLY A 180 -9.42 7.76 0.22
N PRO A 181 -10.50 7.07 0.62
CA PRO A 181 -11.70 6.94 -0.19
C PRO A 181 -12.36 8.30 -0.41
N LEU A 182 -13.28 8.38 -1.39
CA LEU A 182 -14.03 9.62 -1.64
C LEU A 182 -13.12 10.84 -1.88
N GLY A 183 -11.98 10.64 -2.51
CA GLY A 183 -11.21 11.70 -3.17
C GLY A 183 -11.28 11.56 -4.69
N ILE A 184 -10.72 12.52 -5.41
CA ILE A 184 -10.45 12.33 -6.85
C ILE A 184 -9.18 11.51 -7.00
N HIS A 185 -9.28 10.38 -7.71
CA HIS A 185 -8.13 9.59 -8.12
C HIS A 185 -7.41 10.31 -9.27
N ARG A 186 -6.18 10.78 -9.03
CA ARG A 186 -5.48 11.69 -9.95
C ARG A 186 -5.28 11.11 -11.34
N ALA A 187 -4.78 9.88 -11.43
CA ALA A 187 -4.56 9.23 -12.72
C ALA A 187 -5.86 8.88 -13.47
N GLY A 188 -7.02 8.89 -12.80
CA GLY A 188 -8.32 8.59 -13.42
C GLY A 188 -9.19 9.82 -13.63
N GLY A 189 -8.79 10.99 -13.12
CA GLY A 189 -9.58 12.23 -13.17
C GLY A 189 -10.95 12.17 -12.50
N ARG A 190 -11.29 11.07 -11.81
CA ARG A 190 -12.62 10.80 -11.26
C ARG A 190 -12.55 10.29 -9.85
N ARG A 191 -13.69 10.37 -9.17
CA ARG A 191 -13.91 9.73 -7.89
C ARG A 191 -14.36 8.30 -8.09
N PHE A 192 -13.94 7.44 -7.18
CA PHE A 192 -14.51 6.11 -7.06
C PHE A 192 -15.47 6.08 -5.88
N TRP A 193 -16.60 5.42 -6.08
CA TRP A 193 -17.71 5.34 -5.14
C TRP A 193 -17.78 3.94 -4.54
N PHE A 194 -18.32 3.86 -3.34
CA PHE A 194 -18.78 2.61 -2.76
C PHE A 194 -20.10 2.21 -3.39
N TYR A 195 -20.29 0.91 -3.57
CA TYR A 195 -21.58 0.34 -3.91
C TYR A 195 -22.51 0.42 -2.69
N GLY A 196 -23.81 0.62 -2.93
CA GLY A 196 -24.83 0.66 -1.89
C GLY A 196 -25.24 2.06 -1.42
N ALA A 197 -24.79 3.12 -2.08
CA ALA A 197 -25.21 4.49 -1.81
C ALA A 197 -25.13 5.38 -3.06
N ASP A 198 -25.85 6.49 -3.06
CA ASP A 198 -25.81 7.46 -4.15
C ASP A 198 -24.42 8.06 -4.37
N HIS A 199 -24.18 8.57 -5.58
CA HIS A 199 -22.91 9.19 -5.99
C HIS A 199 -22.74 10.62 -5.45
N THR A 200 -23.03 10.84 -4.17
CA THR A 200 -22.75 12.08 -3.44
C THR A 200 -21.86 11.79 -2.24
N VAL A 201 -21.01 12.75 -1.86
CA VAL A 201 -20.12 12.55 -0.70
C VAL A 201 -20.91 12.34 0.59
N ALA A 202 -21.99 13.10 0.77
CA ALA A 202 -22.84 13.00 1.96
C ALA A 202 -23.49 11.60 2.07
N ALA A 203 -24.12 11.11 1.00
CA ALA A 203 -24.76 9.79 1.00
C ALA A 203 -23.74 8.67 1.24
N GLN A 204 -22.55 8.78 0.65
CA GLN A 204 -21.49 7.78 0.80
C GLN A 204 -20.96 7.73 2.23
N VAL A 205 -20.67 8.88 2.83
CA VAL A 205 -20.18 8.93 4.22
C VAL A 205 -21.26 8.44 5.18
N ALA A 206 -22.52 8.84 4.99
CA ALA A 206 -23.64 8.36 5.80
C ALA A 206 -23.82 6.83 5.69
N TYR A 207 -23.74 6.28 4.49
CA TYR A 207 -23.77 4.83 4.26
C TYR A 207 -22.68 4.11 5.04
N LEU A 208 -21.43 4.56 4.94
CA LEU A 208 -20.31 3.96 5.66
C LEU A 208 -20.44 4.09 7.18
N ALA A 209 -20.93 5.24 7.64
CA ALA A 209 -21.23 5.49 9.05
C ALA A 209 -22.38 4.61 9.57
N GLY A 210 -23.29 4.14 8.71
CA GLY A 210 -24.37 3.22 9.07
C GLY A 210 -23.97 1.75 9.15
N LEU A 211 -22.80 1.35 8.59
CA LEU A 211 -22.38 -0.05 8.59
C LEU A 211 -22.12 -0.57 10.01
N ARG A 212 -22.41 -1.84 10.27
CA ARG A 212 -21.98 -2.53 11.49
C ARG A 212 -20.45 -2.52 11.56
N LYS A 213 -19.93 -2.17 12.73
CA LYS A 213 -18.49 -2.17 13.01
C LYS A 213 -18.13 -3.44 13.75
N LEU A 214 -17.03 -4.07 13.34
CA LEU A 214 -16.51 -5.29 13.96
C LEU A 214 -15.98 -4.99 15.36
N LYS A 215 -16.41 -5.77 16.34
CA LYS A 215 -15.99 -5.63 17.75
C LYS A 215 -14.76 -6.48 18.05
N GLN A 216 -14.03 -6.10 19.10
CA GLN A 216 -12.84 -6.82 19.57
C GLN A 216 -13.15 -8.30 19.87
N GLN A 217 -14.26 -8.58 20.57
CA GLN A 217 -14.60 -9.94 20.98
C GLN A 217 -14.96 -10.83 19.78
N GLU A 218 -15.71 -10.29 18.82
CA GLU A 218 -16.06 -10.97 17.57
C GLU A 218 -14.79 -11.34 16.79
N LEU A 219 -13.87 -10.39 16.61
CA LEU A 219 -12.59 -10.64 15.95
C LEU A 219 -11.78 -11.72 16.67
N ARG A 220 -11.76 -11.74 18.01
CA ARG A 220 -11.06 -12.77 18.79
C ARG A 220 -11.65 -14.15 18.57
N THR A 221 -12.97 -14.28 18.53
CA THR A 221 -13.65 -15.56 18.24
C THR A 221 -13.32 -16.05 16.83
N LEU A 222 -13.36 -15.16 15.84
CA LEU A 222 -13.10 -15.49 14.44
C LEU A 222 -11.67 -16.00 14.19
N ILE A 223 -10.68 -15.50 14.93
CA ILE A 223 -9.29 -15.98 14.82
C ILE A 223 -9.01 -17.22 15.70
N ALA A 224 -9.83 -17.51 16.72
CA ALA A 224 -9.65 -18.65 17.61
C ALA A 224 -10.26 -19.95 17.05
N GLY A 225 -11.37 -19.85 16.31
CA GLY A 225 -12.14 -20.99 15.78
C GLY A 225 -11.53 -21.70 14.57
N GLN A 226 -10.25 -21.50 14.27
CA GLN A 226 -9.59 -22.14 13.13
C GLN A 226 -8.36 -22.94 13.60
N PRO A 227 -8.29 -24.26 13.32
CA PRO A 227 -7.11 -25.06 13.64
C PRO A 227 -5.91 -24.44 12.93
N GLY A 228 -4.84 -24.22 13.72
CA GLY A 228 -3.71 -23.35 13.41
C GLY A 228 -3.30 -23.37 11.94
N THR A 229 -3.78 -22.38 11.20
CA THR A 229 -3.04 -21.91 10.03
C THR A 229 -1.68 -21.54 10.57
N LYS A 230 -0.64 -22.27 10.14
CA LYS A 230 0.74 -21.83 10.30
C LYS A 230 0.73 -20.34 10.02
N THR A 231 0.99 -19.52 11.03
CA THR A 231 1.31 -18.12 10.81
C THR A 231 2.32 -18.16 9.68
N HIS A 232 1.93 -17.73 8.48
CA HIS A 232 2.91 -17.33 7.50
C HIS A 232 3.58 -16.17 8.19
N ASN A 233 4.69 -16.48 8.85
CA ASN A 233 5.64 -15.53 9.36
C ASN A 233 5.90 -14.61 8.17
N SER A 234 5.23 -13.45 8.14
CA SER A 234 5.86 -12.28 7.58
C SER A 234 7.17 -12.21 8.32
N ARG A 235 8.27 -12.56 7.64
CA ARG A 235 9.58 -12.89 8.20
C ARG A 235 10.03 -11.84 9.24
N THR A 236 9.59 -12.01 10.48
CA THR A 236 10.26 -11.57 11.71
C THR A 236 10.87 -12.82 12.31
N GLY A 237 11.74 -13.42 11.53
CA GLY A 237 12.84 -14.24 11.99
C GLY A 237 14.08 -13.58 11.42
N ILE A 238 14.55 -12.51 12.07
CA ILE A 238 15.98 -12.21 12.05
C ILE A 238 16.56 -13.30 12.94
N THR A 239 16.77 -14.48 12.37
CA THR A 239 17.87 -15.29 12.83
C THR A 239 19.10 -14.47 12.46
N MET A 240 19.89 -14.06 13.45
CA MET A 240 21.26 -13.70 13.19
C MET A 240 21.92 -14.93 12.57
N PHE A 241 21.91 -15.04 11.25
CA PHE A 241 22.83 -15.91 10.55
C PHE A 241 24.15 -15.17 10.51
N ALA A 242 24.93 -15.43 11.56
CA ALA A 242 26.36 -15.53 11.42
C ALA A 242 26.67 -16.28 10.11
N SER A 243 27.57 -15.68 9.31
CA SER A 243 28.39 -16.34 8.29
C SER A 243 27.79 -17.60 7.62
N GLY A 244 27.16 -17.44 6.44
CA GLY A 244 26.80 -18.63 5.65
C GLY A 244 25.86 -18.34 4.48
N PHE A 245 26.42 -17.85 3.36
CA PHE A 245 25.72 -17.69 2.09
C PHE A 245 25.29 -19.07 1.54
N ARG A 246 24.00 -19.25 1.19
CA ARG A 246 23.53 -20.41 0.43
C ARG A 246 23.28 -20.06 -1.04
N THR A 247 23.92 -20.84 -1.90
CA THR A 247 23.83 -20.91 -3.35
C THR A 247 22.46 -21.46 -3.79
N ILE A 248 21.86 -20.89 -4.83
CA ILE A 248 20.74 -21.54 -5.55
C ILE A 248 21.35 -22.09 -6.85
N GLN A 249 21.34 -23.43 -7.01
CA GLN A 249 21.65 -24.14 -8.25
C GLN A 249 22.99 -23.75 -8.93
N GLY A 250 24.09 -23.65 -8.18
CA GLY A 250 25.44 -23.54 -8.74
C GLY A 250 25.73 -22.28 -9.58
N LYS A 251 24.77 -21.35 -9.73
CA LYS A 251 24.97 -20.06 -10.41
C LYS A 251 25.13 -18.95 -9.38
N ALA A 252 26.19 -18.16 -9.52
CA ALA A 252 26.48 -17.02 -8.66
C ALA A 252 25.28 -16.04 -8.65
N VAL A 253 24.73 -15.77 -7.47
CA VAL A 253 23.65 -14.80 -7.31
C VAL A 253 24.25 -13.40 -7.42
N PHE A 254 23.77 -12.61 -8.39
CA PHE A 254 24.19 -11.22 -8.57
C PHE A 254 24.01 -10.39 -7.29
N ARG A 255 25.07 -9.73 -6.84
CA ARG A 255 25.12 -8.90 -5.64
C ARG A 255 25.42 -7.47 -6.03
N ILE A 256 24.40 -6.62 -6.05
CA ILE A 256 24.55 -5.25 -6.55
C ILE A 256 25.67 -4.46 -5.87
N LEU A 257 25.89 -4.67 -4.56
CA LEU A 257 26.91 -3.96 -3.77
C LEU A 257 28.35 -4.25 -4.25
N GLU A 258 28.59 -5.35 -4.96
CA GLU A 258 29.91 -5.69 -5.51
C GLU A 258 30.17 -4.97 -6.85
N HIS A 259 29.16 -4.32 -7.43
CA HIS A 259 29.22 -3.72 -8.77
C HIS A 259 28.93 -2.22 -8.77
N ILE A 260 28.61 -1.63 -7.63
CA ILE A 260 28.31 -0.20 -7.50
C ILE A 260 29.43 0.51 -6.72
N GLY A 261 29.58 1.81 -6.99
CA GLY A 261 30.57 2.65 -6.32
C GLY A 261 30.21 2.97 -4.86
N PRO A 262 30.88 3.99 -4.26
CA PRO A 262 30.67 4.37 -2.87
C PRO A 262 29.19 4.57 -2.50
N VAL A 263 28.83 4.16 -1.28
CA VAL A 263 27.47 4.24 -0.76
C VAL A 263 27.40 5.10 0.49
N ARG A 264 26.31 5.84 0.65
CA ARG A 264 25.98 6.56 1.89
C ARG A 264 24.83 5.88 2.60
N LYS A 265 24.97 5.60 3.89
CA LYS A 265 23.87 5.06 4.71
C LYS A 265 22.85 6.15 5.04
N VAL A 266 21.59 5.94 4.65
CA VAL A 266 20.46 6.80 5.01
C VAL A 266 19.30 5.93 5.51
N GLY A 267 19.10 5.91 6.82
CA GLY A 267 18.11 5.05 7.47
C GLY A 267 18.37 3.56 7.20
N ARG A 268 17.44 2.90 6.50
CA ARG A 268 17.55 1.47 6.15
C ARG A 268 18.18 1.19 4.79
N ASN A 269 18.64 2.22 4.08
CA ASN A 269 19.15 2.08 2.73
C ASN A 269 20.59 2.55 2.62
N TYR A 270 21.35 1.89 1.77
CA TYR A 270 22.49 2.49 1.09
C TYR A 270 21.97 3.34 -0.07
N ILE A 271 22.39 4.59 -0.14
CA ILE A 271 22.06 5.54 -1.18
C ILE A 271 23.32 5.77 -2.01
N THR A 272 23.20 5.67 -3.33
CA THR A 272 24.31 5.88 -4.26
C THR A 272 23.79 6.30 -5.63
N ARG A 273 24.72 6.50 -6.56
CA ARG A 273 24.45 6.79 -7.96
C ARG A 273 23.83 5.56 -8.63
N CYS A 274 22.73 5.77 -9.35
CA CYS A 274 22.14 4.77 -10.23
C CYS A 274 22.97 4.63 -11.51
N PRO A 275 23.53 3.44 -11.82
CA PRO A 275 24.35 3.22 -13.01
C PRO A 275 23.62 3.54 -14.33
N SER A 276 22.33 3.20 -14.39
CA SER A 276 21.49 3.47 -15.58
C SER A 276 21.22 4.97 -15.76
N CYS A 277 20.87 5.70 -14.68
CA CYS A 277 20.69 7.15 -14.75
C CYS A 277 22.01 7.86 -15.06
N ALA A 278 23.13 7.39 -14.52
CA ALA A 278 24.45 7.95 -14.78
C ALA A 278 24.82 7.82 -16.26
N LYS A 279 24.63 6.64 -16.86
CA LYS A 279 24.87 6.41 -18.29
C LYS A 279 23.98 7.29 -19.19
N ALA A 280 22.77 7.61 -18.73
CA ALA A 280 21.85 8.50 -19.42
C ALA A 280 22.05 9.99 -19.10
N GLY A 281 23.01 10.38 -18.26
CA GLY A 281 23.24 11.78 -17.86
C GLY A 281 22.18 12.38 -16.92
N HIS A 282 21.34 11.54 -16.31
CA HIS A 282 20.20 11.94 -15.49
C HIS A 282 20.45 11.84 -13.97
N ASP A 283 21.62 11.35 -13.55
CA ASP A 283 22.02 11.26 -12.15
C ASP A 283 23.02 12.34 -11.75
N ARG A 284 22.55 13.59 -11.65
CA ARG A 284 23.40 14.74 -11.33
C ARG A 284 23.79 14.80 -9.85
N SER A 285 22.96 14.28 -8.95
CA SER A 285 23.14 14.32 -7.50
C SER A 285 23.82 13.07 -6.93
N GLY A 286 23.89 11.96 -7.67
CA GLY A 286 24.55 10.74 -7.23
C GLY A 286 23.83 9.97 -6.13
N ASP A 287 22.51 10.17 -5.99
CA ASP A 287 21.70 9.62 -4.90
C ASP A 287 20.41 8.93 -5.38
N ASN A 288 20.29 8.67 -6.67
CA ASN A 288 19.07 8.10 -7.25
C ASN A 288 18.83 6.63 -6.89
N LEU A 289 19.85 5.85 -6.51
CA LEU A 289 19.72 4.43 -6.22
C LEU A 289 19.67 4.18 -4.71
N ALA A 290 18.54 3.65 -4.23
CA ALA A 290 18.40 3.17 -2.86
C ALA A 290 18.44 1.64 -2.82
N ILE A 291 19.34 1.08 -2.01
CA ILE A 291 19.53 -0.36 -1.81
C ILE A 291 19.23 -0.67 -0.35
N LEU A 292 18.34 -1.61 -0.09
CA LEU A 292 17.96 -1.99 1.27
C LEU A 292 19.12 -2.68 1.98
N ILE A 293 19.53 -2.18 3.15
CA ILE A 293 20.67 -2.73 3.93
C ILE A 293 20.37 -4.15 4.40
N ALA A 294 19.14 -4.39 4.88
CA ALA A 294 18.74 -5.70 5.38
C ALA A 294 18.71 -6.78 4.30
N ASP A 295 18.54 -6.40 3.03
CA ASP A 295 18.58 -7.32 1.90
C ASP A 295 18.93 -6.55 0.60
N PRO A 296 20.21 -6.52 0.21
CA PRO A 296 20.68 -5.76 -0.95
C PRO A 296 20.13 -6.24 -2.30
N ARG A 297 19.37 -7.33 -2.35
CA ARG A 297 18.64 -7.74 -3.56
C ARG A 297 17.46 -6.82 -3.87
N PHE A 298 17.01 -6.06 -2.87
CA PHE A 298 15.96 -5.04 -2.99
C PHE A 298 16.60 -3.68 -3.16
N TYR A 299 16.47 -3.14 -4.37
CA TYR A 299 16.93 -1.80 -4.69
C TYR A 299 15.95 -1.12 -5.65
N CYS A 300 15.86 0.20 -5.56
CA CYS A 300 15.02 1.01 -6.43
C CYS A 300 15.75 2.29 -6.85
N CYS A 301 15.57 2.66 -8.12
CA CYS A 301 15.97 3.97 -8.60
C CYS A 301 14.80 4.95 -8.44
N TRP A 302 15.02 6.06 -7.73
CA TRP A 302 14.01 7.11 -7.52
C TRP A 302 13.70 7.92 -8.78
N ALA A 303 14.63 7.96 -9.73
CA ALA A 303 14.41 8.54 -11.06
C ALA A 303 13.67 7.57 -12.02
N GLY A 304 13.35 6.35 -11.60
CA GLY A 304 12.44 5.46 -12.33
C GLY A 304 13.08 4.38 -13.20
N CYS A 305 14.40 4.17 -13.15
CA CYS A 305 15.01 3.02 -13.83
C CYS A 305 14.48 1.70 -13.25
N ASN A 306 14.09 0.78 -14.14
CA ASN A 306 13.73 -0.58 -13.75
C ASN A 306 14.98 -1.43 -13.45
N LYS A 307 14.76 -2.62 -12.86
CA LYS A 307 15.83 -3.50 -12.40
C LYS A 307 16.69 -4.00 -13.57
N GLU A 308 16.06 -4.23 -14.71
CA GLU A 308 16.67 -4.70 -15.95
C GLU A 308 17.65 -3.65 -16.49
N ALA A 309 17.25 -2.38 -16.55
CA ALA A 309 18.09 -1.27 -17.01
C ALA A 309 19.29 -1.03 -16.09
N ILE A 310 19.08 -1.09 -14.77
CA ILE A 310 20.17 -0.95 -13.78
C ILE A 310 21.18 -2.08 -13.97
N ARG A 311 20.69 -3.32 -14.10
CA ARG A 311 21.53 -4.51 -14.26
C ARG A 311 22.27 -4.55 -15.60
N SER A 312 21.60 -4.15 -16.68
CA SER A 312 22.23 -3.99 -17.99
C SER A 312 23.32 -2.91 -17.96
N ALA A 313 23.08 -1.77 -17.30
CA ALA A 313 24.08 -0.72 -17.14
C ALA A 313 25.31 -1.15 -16.30
N LEU A 314 25.14 -2.15 -15.43
CA LEU A 314 26.22 -2.78 -14.67
C LEU A 314 26.94 -3.92 -15.43
N GLY A 315 26.48 -4.28 -16.63
CA GLY A 315 27.05 -5.41 -17.40
C GLY A 315 26.50 -6.79 -17.01
N TYR A 316 25.45 -6.87 -16.18
CA TYR A 316 24.86 -8.13 -15.69
C TYR A 316 23.36 -8.24 -16.00
N PRO A 317 22.94 -8.20 -17.28
CA PRO A 317 21.54 -8.23 -17.67
C PRO A 317 20.82 -9.45 -17.08
N ILE A 318 19.52 -9.29 -16.78
CA ILE A 318 18.68 -10.42 -16.35
C ILE A 318 18.41 -11.27 -17.59
N PRO A 319 18.75 -12.57 -17.60
CA PRO A 319 18.42 -13.45 -18.72
C PRO A 319 16.91 -13.44 -18.95
N ARG A 320 16.48 -13.20 -20.20
CA ARG A 320 15.08 -13.43 -20.56
C ARG A 320 14.90 -14.94 -20.72
N PRO A 321 13.79 -15.53 -20.23
CA PRO A 321 13.46 -16.91 -20.58
C PRO A 321 13.29 -16.97 -22.11
N GLU A 322 14.07 -17.85 -22.74
CA GLU A 322 13.95 -18.14 -24.17
C GLU A 322 12.56 -18.73 -24.46
N GLY A 323 11.88 -18.22 -25.48
CA GLY A 323 10.61 -18.80 -25.96
C GLY A 323 9.37 -17.90 -25.86
N ARG A 324 9.34 -16.82 -26.64
CA ARG A 324 8.15 -16.38 -27.39
C ARG A 324 8.61 -15.37 -28.43
N PHE A 325 8.65 -15.80 -29.68
CA PHE A 325 8.80 -14.94 -30.84
C PHE A 325 7.68 -13.88 -30.84
N PRO A 326 7.95 -12.65 -31.29
CA PRO A 326 6.88 -11.72 -31.61
C PRO A 326 6.21 -12.22 -32.89
N GLU A 327 4.94 -12.60 -32.82
CA GLU A 327 4.12 -12.59 -34.03
C GLU A 327 3.89 -11.13 -34.40
N ILE A 328 4.43 -10.83 -35.57
CA ILE A 328 4.25 -9.63 -36.37
C ILE A 328 2.85 -9.75 -36.97
N PHE A 329 1.95 -8.81 -36.69
CA PHE A 329 1.15 -8.02 -37.64
C PHE A 329 0.27 -7.03 -36.86
#